data_AF-A0A7K3ZMG0-F1
#
_entry.id   AF-A0A7K3ZMG0-F1
#
_cell.length_a   1.000
_cell.length_b   1.000
_cell.length_c   1.000
_cell.angle_alpha   90.00
_cell.angle_beta   90.00
_cell.angle_gamma   90.00
#
_symmetry.space_group_name_H-M   'P 1'
#
loop_
_entity.id
_entity.type
_entity.pdbx_description
1 polymer ?
#
loop_
_entity_poly.entity_id
_entity_poly.type
_entity_poly.pdbx_seq_one_letter_code
_entity_poly.pdbx_strand_id
1 'polypeptide(L)'
;MVVGVFILADFALLYWRSKNKTSPSASNASPTLRIVVLITAFNEDPNLVLDTSLSAKLAVGKQGDVYILDDSTDKATRQQIDSFRDYGFKVIRREIRRGYKAGAVNEWLKTYGNRL
;
A
#
# COMPACT_ATOMS: atom_id res chain seq x y z
N MET A 1 -23.31 -21.11 20.71
CA MET A 1 -22.22 -21.16 21.72
C MET A 1 -20.85 -21.35 21.09
N VAL A 2 -20.64 -22.31 20.18
CA VAL A 2 -19.34 -22.59 19.53
C VAL A 2 -18.75 -21.37 18.79
N VAL A 3 -19.57 -20.64 18.02
CA VAL A 3 -19.12 -19.45 17.27
C VAL A 3 -18.63 -18.33 18.20
N GLY A 4 -19.29 -18.14 19.34
CA GLY A 4 -18.91 -17.12 20.32
C GLY A 4 -17.57 -17.41 20.98
N VAL A 5 -17.31 -18.68 21.30
CA VAL A 5 -16.01 -19.13 21.85
C VAL A 5 -14.90 -18.96 20.81
N PHE A 6 -15.16 -19.26 19.54
CA PHE A 6 -14.19 -19.08 18.45
C PHE A 6 -13.82 -17.61 18.24
N ILE A 7 -14.81 -16.70 18.21
CA ILE A 7 -14.57 -15.25 18.10
C ILE A 7 -13.77 -14.74 19.30
N LEU A 8 -14.12 -15.16 20.51
CA LEU A 8 -13.41 -14.78 21.73
C LEU A 8 -11.95 -15.26 21.71
N ALA A 9 -11.71 -16.49 21.26
CA ALA A 9 -10.37 -17.06 21.17
C ALA A 9 -9.52 -16.33 20.11
N ASP A 10 -10.08 -16.02 18.95
CA ASP A 10 -9.40 -15.24 17.91
C ASP A 10 -9.03 -13.84 18.42
N PHE A 11 -9.96 -13.16 19.10
CA PHE A 11 -9.73 -11.85 19.68
C PHE A 11 -8.64 -11.89 20.77
N ALA A 12 -8.67 -12.89 21.66
CA ALA A 12 -7.66 -13.07 22.70
C ALA A 12 -6.27 -13.34 22.10
N LEU A 13 -6.20 -14.16 21.05
CA LEU A 13 -4.96 -14.46 20.33
C LEU A 13 -4.38 -13.20 19.66
N LEU A 14 -5.23 -12.41 18.99
CA LEU A 14 -4.83 -11.15 18.37
C LEU A 14 -4.35 -10.14 19.42
N TYR A 15 -5.06 -10.03 20.54
CA TYR A 15 -4.69 -9.15 21.65
C TYR A 15 -3.33 -9.53 22.25
N TRP A 16 -3.08 -10.82 22.49
CA TRP A 16 -1.77 -11.28 22.97
C TRP A 16 -0.66 -11.06 21.94
N ARG A 17 -0.92 -11.29 20.66
CA ARG A 17 0.06 -11.02 19.58
C ARG A 17 0.36 -9.53 19.43
N SER A 18 -0.60 -8.65 19.70
CA SER A 18 -0.45 -7.20 19.62
C SER A 18 0.46 -6.65 20.72
N LYS A 19 0.39 -7.21 21.95
CA LYS A 19 1.25 -6.77 23.08
C LYS A 19 2.75 -6.88 22.81
N ASN A 20 3.17 -7.77 21.91
CA ASN A 20 4.58 -7.98 21.59
C ASN A 20 5.07 -7.17 20.37
N LYS A 21 4.22 -6.30 19.78
CA LYS A 21 4.53 -5.53 18.56
C LYS A 21 4.39 -4.02 18.74
N THR A 22 4.55 -3.50 19.95
CA THR A 22 4.80 -2.07 20.11
C THR A 22 6.25 -1.82 19.76
N SER A 23 6.50 -1.32 18.53
CA SER A 23 7.76 -0.68 18.20
C SER A 23 8.07 0.34 19.29
N PRO A 24 9.33 0.45 19.77
CA PRO A 24 9.69 1.50 20.72
C PRO A 24 9.23 2.83 20.13
N SER A 25 8.45 3.60 20.89
CA SER A 25 8.11 4.96 20.51
C SER A 25 9.44 5.69 20.34
N ALA A 26 9.79 6.02 19.09
CA ALA A 26 11.07 6.61 18.77
C ALA A 26 11.26 7.84 19.66
N SER A 27 12.39 7.85 20.38
CA SER A 27 12.90 8.97 21.14
C SER A 27 12.80 10.28 20.36
N ASN A 28 12.71 11.40 21.08
CA ASN A 28 12.52 12.80 20.63
C ASN A 28 13.43 13.38 19.52
N ALA A 29 14.20 12.57 18.80
CA ALA A 29 14.75 12.91 17.50
C ALA A 29 13.92 12.21 16.45
N SER A 30 13.07 12.94 15.71
CA SER A 30 12.40 12.38 14.54
C SER A 30 13.49 11.97 13.55
N PRO A 31 13.77 10.66 13.35
CA PRO A 31 14.63 10.30 12.25
C PRO A 31 13.92 10.79 10.99
N THR A 32 14.65 11.37 10.04
CA THR A 32 14.11 11.67 8.72
C THR A 32 13.89 10.34 8.01
N LEU A 33 12.81 9.65 8.37
CA LEU A 33 12.41 8.38 7.78
C LEU A 33 11.94 8.66 6.37
N ARG A 34 12.45 7.87 5.43
CA ARG A 34 11.93 7.86 4.08
C ARG A 34 10.60 7.12 4.06
N ILE A 35 9.59 7.72 3.47
CA ILE A 35 8.23 7.15 3.41
C ILE A 35 7.97 6.64 1.99
N VAL A 36 7.19 5.57 1.88
CA VAL A 36 6.60 5.18 0.61
C VAL A 36 5.09 5.11 0.74
N VAL A 37 4.39 5.71 -0.20
CA VAL A 37 2.92 5.60 -0.32
C VAL A 37 2.59 4.63 -1.44
N LEU A 38 1.82 3.61 -1.11
CA LEU A 38 1.33 2.60 -2.05
C LEU A 38 -0.16 2.82 -2.30
N ILE A 39 -0.53 3.10 -3.54
CA ILE A 39 -1.92 3.27 -3.97
C ILE A 39 -2.30 2.05 -4.80
N THR A 40 -3.14 1.19 -4.25
CA THR A 40 -3.64 0.02 -4.99
C THR A 40 -4.82 0.43 -5.87
N ALA A 41 -4.74 0.17 -7.16
CA ALA A 41 -5.80 0.39 -8.14
C ALA A 41 -6.22 -0.94 -8.78
N PHE A 42 -7.49 -1.08 -9.10
CA PHE A 42 -8.09 -2.10 -9.94
C PHE A 42 -8.76 -1.39 -11.12
N ASN A 43 -10.09 -1.25 -11.19
CA ASN A 43 -10.78 -0.55 -12.28
C ASN A 43 -11.48 0.73 -11.78
N GLU A 44 -10.89 1.42 -10.80
CA GLU A 44 -11.35 2.75 -10.40
C GLU A 44 -11.15 3.76 -11.54
N ASP A 45 -11.89 4.87 -11.51
CA ASP A 45 -11.70 5.99 -12.43
C ASP A 45 -10.22 6.46 -12.41
N PRO A 46 -9.52 6.48 -13.57
CA PRO A 46 -8.14 6.93 -13.63
C PRO A 46 -7.92 8.35 -13.09
N ASN A 47 -8.91 9.25 -13.21
CA ASN A 47 -8.79 10.59 -12.64
C ASN A 47 -8.74 10.54 -11.11
N LEU A 48 -9.53 9.66 -10.48
CA LEU A 48 -9.49 9.47 -9.03
C LEU A 48 -8.13 8.91 -8.57
N VAL A 49 -7.58 7.96 -9.33
CA VAL A 49 -6.25 7.41 -9.05
C VAL A 49 -5.17 8.49 -9.17
N LEU A 50 -5.27 9.35 -10.19
CA LEU A 50 -4.36 10.47 -10.42
C LEU A 50 -4.44 11.49 -9.28
N ASP A 51 -5.63 11.96 -8.93
CA ASP A 51 -5.84 12.96 -7.87
C ASP A 51 -5.35 12.45 -6.51
N THR A 52 -5.60 11.19 -6.20
CA THR A 52 -5.09 10.53 -4.99
C THR A 52 -3.56 10.47 -5.01
N SER A 53 -2.96 10.14 -6.15
CA SER A 53 -1.51 10.04 -6.31
C SER A 53 -0.83 11.40 -6.19
N LEU A 54 -1.39 12.44 -6.81
CA LEU A 54 -0.91 13.82 -6.70
C LEU A 54 -0.99 14.31 -5.26
N SER A 55 -2.11 14.10 -4.60
CA SER A 55 -2.31 14.48 -3.20
C SER A 55 -1.29 13.79 -2.29
N ALA A 56 -1.05 12.48 -2.49
CA ALA A 56 -0.04 11.74 -1.75
C ALA A 56 1.38 12.29 -1.98
N LYS A 57 1.72 12.62 -3.23
CA LYS A 57 3.05 13.16 -3.56
C LYS A 57 3.28 14.55 -3.00
N LEU A 58 2.25 15.41 -2.99
CA LEU A 58 2.31 16.71 -2.34
C LEU A 58 2.53 16.56 -0.82
N ALA A 59 1.83 15.60 -0.19
CA ALA A 59 1.97 15.33 1.24
C ALA A 59 3.35 14.77 1.62
N VAL A 60 3.89 13.86 0.80
CA VAL A 60 5.21 13.22 1.03
C VAL A 60 6.37 14.18 0.70
N GLY A 61 6.18 15.07 -0.28
CA GLY A 61 7.19 16.02 -0.72
C GLY A 61 8.51 15.33 -1.10
N LYS A 62 9.63 15.80 -0.53
CA LYS A 62 10.97 15.24 -0.78
C LYS A 62 11.33 14.04 0.11
N GLN A 63 10.43 13.64 1.02
CA GLN A 63 10.71 12.62 2.03
C GLN A 63 10.35 11.21 1.57
N GLY A 64 9.95 11.02 0.32
CA GLY A 64 9.50 9.71 -0.12
C GLY A 64 9.05 9.61 -1.56
N ASP A 65 8.55 8.42 -1.88
CA ASP A 65 8.13 8.02 -3.21
C ASP A 65 6.68 7.54 -3.20
N VAL A 66 5.97 7.73 -4.31
CA VAL A 66 4.59 7.27 -4.49
C VAL A 66 4.54 6.24 -5.61
N TYR A 67 3.90 5.10 -5.32
CA TYR A 67 3.72 4.00 -6.24
C TYR A 67 2.24 3.70 -6.47
N ILE A 68 1.88 3.49 -7.73
CA ILE A 68 0.56 2.99 -8.13
C ILE A 68 0.72 1.50 -8.39
N LEU A 69 0.06 0.67 -7.59
CA LEU A 69 -0.01 -0.78 -7.78
C LEU A 69 -1.27 -1.08 -8.58
N ASP A 70 -1.12 -1.15 -9.90
CA ASP A 70 -2.23 -1.24 -10.85
C ASP A 70 -2.55 -2.70 -11.21
N ASP A 71 -3.70 -3.17 -10.72
CA ASP A 71 -4.29 -4.47 -11.01
C ASP A 71 -5.43 -4.39 -12.04
N SER A 72 -5.64 -3.26 -12.72
CA SER A 72 -6.69 -3.06 -13.74
C SER A 72 -6.82 -4.27 -14.66
N THR A 73 -8.04 -4.70 -14.97
CA THR A 73 -8.30 -5.72 -16.00
C THR A 73 -8.56 -5.12 -17.36
N ASP A 74 -9.15 -3.92 -17.40
CA ASP A 74 -9.54 -3.31 -18.65
C ASP A 74 -8.37 -2.52 -19.27
N LYS A 75 -8.32 -2.52 -20.61
CA LYS A 75 -7.19 -1.93 -21.34
C LYS A 75 -7.22 -0.40 -21.31
N ALA A 76 -8.42 0.20 -21.23
CA ALA A 76 -8.58 1.65 -21.28
C ALA A 76 -8.04 2.32 -20.00
N THR A 77 -8.42 1.80 -18.83
CA THR A 77 -7.93 2.20 -17.51
C THR A 77 -6.42 2.04 -17.45
N ARG A 78 -5.86 0.90 -17.90
CA ARG A 78 -4.40 0.70 -17.97
C ARG A 78 -3.69 1.77 -18.79
N GLN A 79 -4.22 2.07 -19.99
CA GLN A 79 -3.64 3.07 -20.87
C GLN A 79 -3.69 4.48 -20.27
N GLN A 80 -4.79 4.81 -19.60
CA GLN A 80 -4.91 6.09 -18.89
C GLN A 80 -3.97 6.16 -17.69
N ILE A 81 -3.87 5.11 -16.87
CA ILE A 81 -2.90 5.06 -15.77
C ILE A 81 -1.46 5.13 -16.30
N ASP A 82 -1.17 4.54 -17.45
CA ASP A 82 0.15 4.62 -18.09
C ASP A 82 0.52 6.03 -18.58
N SER A 83 -0.46 6.87 -18.89
CA SER A 83 -0.18 8.28 -19.25
C SER A 83 0.26 9.11 -18.03
N PHE A 84 0.06 8.62 -16.80
CA PHE A 84 0.45 9.32 -15.59
C PHE A 84 1.93 9.15 -15.21
N ARG A 85 2.71 8.39 -15.98
CA ARG A 85 4.13 8.10 -15.68
C ARG A 85 4.98 9.37 -15.56
N ASP A 86 4.63 10.41 -16.30
CA ASP A 86 5.39 11.68 -16.33
C ASP A 86 5.16 12.56 -15.09
N TYR A 87 4.12 12.27 -14.29
CA TYR A 87 3.88 12.97 -13.03
C TYR A 87 4.83 12.53 -11.91
N GLY A 88 5.78 11.62 -12.20
CA GLY A 88 6.81 11.15 -11.29
C GLY A 88 6.28 10.26 -10.18
N PHE A 89 5.29 9.43 -10.50
CA PHE A 89 4.89 8.24 -9.74
C PHE A 89 5.43 6.99 -10.43
N LYS A 90 5.56 5.89 -9.70
CA LYS A 90 5.96 4.59 -10.28
C LYS A 90 4.74 3.67 -10.40
N VAL A 91 4.37 3.34 -11.63
CA VAL A 91 3.29 2.38 -11.91
C VAL A 91 3.87 0.97 -11.95
N ILE A 92 3.36 0.08 -11.11
CA ILE A 92 3.74 -1.33 -11.04
C ILE A 92 2.52 -2.18 -11.32
N ARG A 93 2.69 -3.18 -12.18
CA ARG A 93 1.68 -4.20 -12.45
C ARG A 93 2.26 -5.57 -12.17
N ARG A 94 1.40 -6.47 -11.71
CA ARG A 94 1.75 -7.87 -11.47
C ARG A 94 1.11 -8.77 -12.52
N GLU A 95 1.80 -9.85 -12.86
CA GLU A 95 1.29 -10.85 -13.78
C GLU A 95 0.19 -11.70 -13.14
N ILE A 96 0.36 -12.05 -11.86
CA ILE A 96 -0.54 -12.97 -11.15
C ILE A 96 -1.25 -12.25 -10.01
N ARG A 97 -2.57 -12.09 -10.15
CA ARG A 97 -3.44 -11.41 -9.17
C ARG A 97 -3.88 -12.34 -8.03
N ARG A 98 -2.97 -12.69 -7.12
CA ARG A 98 -3.28 -13.48 -5.90
C ARG A 98 -3.38 -12.58 -4.66
N GLY A 99 -4.32 -12.86 -3.76
CA GLY A 99 -4.46 -12.14 -2.48
C GLY A 99 -4.96 -10.69 -2.59
N TYR A 100 -5.54 -10.30 -3.73
CA TYR A 100 -6.17 -8.97 -3.94
C TYR A 100 -5.23 -7.81 -3.55
N LYS A 101 -5.74 -6.76 -2.89
CA LYS A 101 -4.97 -5.59 -2.46
C LYS A 101 -3.80 -5.94 -1.53
N ALA A 102 -4.03 -6.83 -0.56
CA ALA A 102 -2.96 -7.30 0.34
C ALA A 102 -1.84 -8.03 -0.42
N GLY A 103 -2.22 -8.80 -1.45
CA GLY A 103 -1.26 -9.44 -2.34
C GLY A 103 -0.40 -8.45 -3.11
N ALA A 104 -1.01 -7.40 -3.68
CA ALA A 104 -0.27 -6.36 -4.39
C ALA A 104 0.76 -5.66 -3.49
N VAL A 105 0.34 -5.28 -2.27
CA VAL A 105 1.24 -4.68 -1.27
C VAL A 105 2.36 -5.64 -0.87
N ASN A 106 2.05 -6.90 -0.60
CA ASN A 106 3.05 -7.89 -0.20
C ASN A 106 4.06 -8.21 -1.31
N GLU A 107 3.62 -8.26 -2.56
CA GLU A 107 4.50 -8.45 -3.72
C GLU A 107 5.44 -7.25 -3.88
N TRP A 108 4.91 -6.04 -3.73
CA TRP A 108 5.72 -4.83 -3.71
C TRP A 108 6.75 -4.84 -2.57
N LEU A 109 6.34 -5.17 -1.34
CA LEU A 109 7.24 -5.25 -0.18
C LEU A 109 8.35 -6.27 -0.38
N LYS A 110 8.05 -7.45 -0.94
CA LYS A 110 9.06 -8.48 -1.25
C LYS A 110 10.07 -8.01 -2.30
N THR A 111 9.62 -7.20 -3.25
CA THR A 111 10.43 -6.77 -4.40
C THR A 111 11.26 -5.53 -4.09
N TYR A 112 10.68 -4.56 -3.37
CA TYR A 112 11.23 -3.22 -3.18
C TYR A 112 11.44 -2.83 -1.70
N GLY A 113 10.77 -3.50 -0.75
CA GLY A 113 10.76 -3.09 0.65
C GLY A 113 12.13 -3.08 1.33
N ASN A 114 13.07 -3.90 0.86
CA ASN A 114 14.45 -3.95 1.38
C ASN A 114 15.41 -2.96 0.69
N ARG A 115 14.94 -2.20 -0.31
CA ARG A 115 15.77 -1.34 -1.17
C ARG A 115 15.52 0.17 -0.97
N LEU A 116 14.83 0.54 0.10
CA LEU A 116 14.40 1.91 0.39
C LEU A 116 15.44 2.72 1.16
#